data_AF-A0A6A4ZWE5-F1
#
_entry.id   AF-A0A6A4ZWE5-F1
#
_cell.length_a   1.000
_cell.length_b   1.000
_cell.length_c   1.000
_cell.angle_alpha   90.00
_cell.angle_beta   90.00
_cell.angle_gamma   90.00
#
_symmetry.space_group_name_H-M   'P 1'
#
loop_
_entity.id
_entity.type
_entity.pdbx_description
1 polymer ?
#
loop_
_entity_poly.entity_id
_entity_poly.type
_entity_poly.pdbx_seq_one_letter_code
_entity_poly.pdbx_strand_id
1 'polypeptide(L)'
;VVLASGVLQPTGLPPYVQIYCQLDENRAALTTLPTTVLAGVRELLDEHDLATGTVTPAFIENVVSNLYTRLKPLSPTHTITPTTMPARATSLHMWGEKLHKLPESFEFPTVDTATAWALWLLGKDGVTNFPFKSIEPIDLAKKERRILSEWRLVMGKLKVHYEATTGKAASLLTTEDTVVPAFVHAAGALDVLHGTTPQNRERRFNQLKVVTIARLLREHDGAKTKRPYQKRKRAVMT
;
A
#
# COMPACT_ATOMS: atom_id res chain seq x y z
N VAL A 1 -29.35 -8.27 -20.35
CA VAL A 1 -28.59 -7.10 -20.85
C VAL A 1 -27.14 -7.54 -21.00
N VAL A 2 -26.62 -7.50 -22.22
CA VAL A 2 -25.26 -7.93 -22.55
C VAL A 2 -24.28 -6.93 -21.94
N LEU A 3 -23.47 -7.36 -20.97
CA LEU A 3 -22.35 -6.56 -20.47
C LEU A 3 -21.24 -6.61 -21.52
N ALA A 4 -21.33 -5.71 -22.51
CA ALA A 4 -20.24 -5.47 -23.43
C ALA A 4 -19.08 -4.85 -22.65
N SER A 5 -18.09 -5.67 -22.30
CA SER A 5 -16.78 -5.21 -21.85
C SER A 5 -16.12 -4.47 -23.01
N GLY A 6 -16.39 -3.17 -23.12
CA GLY A 6 -15.82 -2.29 -24.12
C GLY A 6 -14.32 -2.21 -23.95
N VAL A 7 -13.57 -2.64 -24.97
CA VAL A 7 -12.14 -2.42 -25.10
C VAL A 7 -11.89 -0.91 -24.99
N LEU A 8 -11.13 -0.49 -23.99
CA LEU A 8 -10.77 0.92 -23.77
C LEU A 8 -9.96 1.41 -24.98
N GLN A 9 -10.60 2.20 -25.85
CA GLN A 9 -9.89 2.88 -26.93
C GLN A 9 -8.88 3.88 -26.34
N PRO A 10 -7.68 4.03 -26.93
CA PRO A 10 -6.72 5.03 -26.51
C PRO A 10 -7.23 6.42 -26.90
N THR A 11 -7.89 7.10 -25.95
CA THR A 11 -8.52 8.41 -26.13
C THR A 11 -7.53 9.59 -26.03
N GLY A 12 -6.26 9.33 -25.73
CA GLY A 12 -5.26 10.37 -25.47
C GLY A 12 -5.49 11.18 -24.19
N LEU A 13 -6.59 10.92 -23.48
CA LEU A 13 -6.95 11.55 -22.22
C LEU A 13 -6.37 10.73 -21.05
N PRO A 14 -5.82 11.38 -20.01
CA PRO A 14 -5.36 10.68 -18.82
C PRO A 14 -6.50 9.85 -18.19
N PRO A 15 -6.27 8.58 -17.78
CA PRO A 15 -7.32 7.64 -17.34
C PRO A 15 -8.25 8.20 -16.25
N TYR A 16 -7.75 9.09 -15.41
CA TYR A 16 -8.51 9.71 -14.33
C TYR A 16 -9.61 10.65 -14.83
N VAL A 17 -9.39 11.34 -15.95
CA VAL A 17 -10.38 12.23 -16.57
C VAL A 17 -11.58 11.44 -17.07
N GLN A 18 -11.34 10.27 -17.67
CA GLN A 18 -12.40 9.40 -18.17
C GLN A 18 -13.27 8.83 -17.05
N ILE A 19 -12.65 8.47 -15.91
CA ILE A 19 -13.38 8.03 -14.71
C ILE A 19 -14.28 9.15 -14.20
N TYR A 20 -13.79 10.39 -14.17
CA TYR A 20 -14.61 11.53 -13.76
C TYR A 20 -15.80 11.77 -14.69
N CYS A 21 -15.61 11.70 -16.00
CA CYS A 21 -16.70 11.83 -16.96
C CYS A 21 -17.77 10.76 -16.72
N GLN A 22 -17.37 9.51 -16.52
CA GLN A 22 -18.30 8.41 -16.23
C GLN A 22 -19.06 8.60 -14.90
N LEU A 23 -18.39 9.13 -13.87
CA LEU A 23 -19.05 9.42 -12.60
C LEU A 23 -20.05 10.58 -12.71
N ASP A 24 -19.75 11.59 -13.53
CA ASP A 24 -20.65 12.72 -13.76
C ASP A 24 -21.89 12.30 -14.58
N GLU A 25 -21.69 11.49 -15.62
CA GLU A 25 -22.78 10.87 -16.39
C GLU A 25 -23.69 10.00 -15.51
N ASN A 26 -23.09 9.16 -14.65
CA ASN A 26 -23.84 8.34 -13.69
C ASN A 26 -24.61 9.21 -12.69
N ARG A 27 -23.99 10.29 -12.20
CA ARG A 27 -24.65 11.23 -11.28
C ARG A 27 -25.85 11.88 -11.96
N ALA A 28 -25.72 12.33 -13.20
CA ALA A 28 -26.81 12.91 -13.97
C ALA A 28 -27.97 11.90 -14.16
N ALA A 29 -27.66 10.65 -14.53
CA ALA A 29 -28.65 9.60 -14.69
C ALA A 29 -29.38 9.26 -13.36
N LEU A 30 -28.66 9.19 -12.24
CA LEU A 30 -29.27 8.94 -10.93
C LEU A 30 -30.19 10.08 -10.47
N THR A 31 -29.91 11.32 -10.87
CA THR A 31 -30.78 12.46 -10.52
C THR A 31 -32.09 12.50 -11.31
N THR A 32 -32.15 11.90 -12.50
CA THR A 32 -33.36 11.88 -13.34
C THR A 32 -34.25 10.66 -13.09
N LEU A 33 -33.69 9.57 -12.57
CA LEU A 33 -34.43 8.33 -12.26
C LEU A 33 -35.70 8.52 -11.40
N PRO A 34 -35.68 9.27 -10.28
CA PRO A 34 -36.88 9.44 -9.45
C PRO A 34 -38.05 10.06 -10.22
N THR A 35 -37.74 11.02 -11.08
CA THR A 35 -38.74 11.74 -11.88
C THR A 35 -39.35 10.82 -12.95
N THR A 36 -38.53 10.00 -13.62
CA THR A 36 -39.02 9.03 -14.60
C THR A 36 -39.87 7.93 -13.96
N VAL A 37 -39.48 7.44 -12.78
CA VAL A 37 -40.27 6.46 -12.02
C VAL A 37 -41.61 7.05 -11.58
N LEU A 38 -41.62 8.28 -11.06
CA LEU A 38 -42.86 8.97 -10.67
C LEU A 38 -43.78 9.21 -11.86
N ALA A 39 -43.24 9.56 -13.03
CA ALA A 39 -44.01 9.73 -14.25
C ALA A 39 -44.66 8.41 -14.70
N GLY A 40 -43.91 7.30 -14.73
CA GLY A 40 -44.46 6.00 -15.09
C GLY A 40 -45.48 5.46 -14.09
N VAL A 41 -45.30 5.71 -12.79
CA VAL A 41 -46.29 5.35 -11.76
C VAL A 41 -47.56 6.19 -11.92
N ARG A 42 -47.44 7.47 -12.27
CA ARG A 42 -48.60 8.33 -12.53
C ARG A 42 -49.37 7.88 -13.77
N GLU A 43 -48.66 7.54 -14.85
CA GLU A 43 -49.28 7.00 -16.07
C GLU A 43 -50.01 5.68 -15.79
N LEU A 44 -49.42 4.76 -15.01
CA LEU A 44 -50.07 3.51 -14.59
C LEU A 44 -51.30 3.72 -13.69
N LEU A 45 -51.29 4.77 -12.86
CA LEU A 45 -52.44 5.14 -12.03
C LEU A 45 -53.54 5.84 -12.83
N ASP A 46 -53.17 6.59 -13.87
CA ASP A 46 -54.10 7.26 -14.79
C ASP A 46 -54.71 6.25 -15.80
N GLU A 47 -53.96 5.22 -16.22
CA GLU A 47 -54.42 4.15 -17.11
C GLU A 47 -55.34 3.13 -16.40
N HIS A 48 -55.21 3.02 -15.07
CA HIS A 48 -56.10 2.25 -14.21
C HIS A 48 -57.06 3.16 -13.43
N ASP A 49 -58.02 3.72 -14.17
CA ASP A 49 -59.13 4.57 -13.73
C ASP A 49 -59.44 4.55 -12.21
N LEU A 50 -59.05 5.66 -11.55
CA LEU A 50 -59.71 6.17 -10.34
C LEU A 50 -61.22 6.38 -10.55
N ALA A 51 -61.69 6.46 -11.80
CA ALA A 51 -63.10 6.60 -12.15
C ALA A 51 -63.94 5.32 -11.91
N THR A 52 -63.32 4.14 -11.80
CA THR A 52 -64.03 2.86 -11.59
C THR A 52 -64.16 2.44 -10.12
N GLY A 53 -63.59 3.19 -9.16
CA GLY A 53 -63.72 2.90 -7.72
C GLY A 53 -62.97 1.66 -7.22
N THR A 54 -62.10 1.08 -8.04
CA THR A 54 -61.41 -0.20 -7.78
C THR A 54 -60.07 -0.05 -7.07
N VAL A 55 -59.43 1.12 -7.11
CA VAL A 55 -58.13 1.36 -6.45
C VAL A 55 -58.36 1.93 -5.04
N THR A 56 -58.46 1.04 -4.06
CA THR A 56 -58.52 1.43 -2.63
C THR A 56 -57.12 1.73 -2.09
N PRO A 57 -56.99 2.57 -1.04
CA PRO A 57 -55.70 2.79 -0.36
C PRO A 57 -55.02 1.48 0.07
N ALA A 58 -55.81 0.48 0.45
CA ALA A 58 -55.33 -0.86 0.79
C ALA A 58 -54.66 -1.58 -0.40
N PHE A 59 -55.12 -1.36 -1.63
CA PHE A 59 -54.48 -1.92 -2.82
C PHE A 59 -53.10 -1.28 -3.04
N ILE A 60 -52.98 0.04 -2.88
CA ILE A 60 -51.71 0.77 -3.01
C ILE A 60 -50.73 0.30 -1.93
N GLU A 61 -51.16 0.23 -0.67
CA GLU A 61 -50.32 -0.28 0.43
C GLU A 61 -49.86 -1.72 0.19
N ASN A 62 -50.72 -2.56 -0.37
CA ASN A 62 -50.38 -3.94 -0.70
C ASN A 62 -49.40 -4.03 -1.88
N VAL A 63 -49.55 -3.19 -2.91
CA VAL A 63 -48.59 -3.13 -4.04
C VAL A 63 -47.24 -2.59 -3.57
N VAL A 64 -47.21 -1.51 -2.78
CA VAL A 64 -45.97 -0.96 -2.22
C VAL A 64 -45.29 -1.96 -1.30
N SER A 65 -46.03 -2.68 -0.46
CA SER A 65 -45.49 -3.73 0.41
C SER A 65 -44.97 -4.92 -0.39
N ASN A 66 -45.65 -5.32 -1.46
CA ASN A 66 -45.18 -6.38 -2.37
C ASN A 66 -43.93 -5.97 -3.15
N LEU A 67 -43.83 -4.71 -3.57
CA LEU A 67 -42.63 -4.20 -4.22
C LEU A 67 -41.49 -4.07 -3.22
N TYR A 68 -41.74 -3.55 -2.02
CA TYR A 68 -40.76 -3.47 -0.95
C TYR A 68 -40.22 -4.86 -0.59
N THR A 69 -41.08 -5.87 -0.43
CA THR A 69 -40.66 -7.25 -0.18
C THR A 69 -39.92 -7.89 -1.36
N ARG A 70 -40.27 -7.56 -2.61
CA ARG A 70 -39.53 -8.00 -3.81
C ARG A 70 -38.18 -7.30 -3.99
N LEU A 71 -38.04 -6.06 -3.51
CA LEU A 71 -36.78 -5.30 -3.51
C LEU A 71 -35.91 -5.61 -2.28
N LYS A 72 -36.51 -6.16 -1.21
CA LYS A 72 -35.81 -6.49 0.06
C LYS A 72 -34.67 -7.51 -0.07
N PRO A 73 -34.60 -8.40 -1.09
CA PRO A 73 -33.41 -9.21 -1.35
C PRO A 73 -32.61 -8.74 -2.59
N LEU A 74 -32.92 -7.58 -3.17
CA LEU A 74 -32.13 -6.97 -4.25
C LEU A 74 -31.57 -5.59 -3.87
N SER A 75 -31.38 -5.34 -2.58
CA SER A 75 -30.08 -4.77 -2.24
C SER A 75 -29.07 -5.87 -2.59
N PRO A 76 -28.27 -5.77 -3.66
CA PRO A 76 -26.89 -6.01 -3.36
C PRO A 76 -26.65 -5.04 -2.20
N THR A 77 -26.55 -5.57 -0.99
CA THR A 77 -25.41 -5.18 -0.22
C THR A 77 -24.23 -5.51 -1.15
N HIS A 78 -23.97 -4.62 -2.11
CA HIS A 78 -22.72 -3.92 -2.09
C HIS A 78 -22.65 -3.31 -0.68
N THR A 79 -22.45 -4.16 0.34
CA THR A 79 -21.14 -4.25 0.92
C THR A 79 -20.25 -4.12 -0.31
N ILE A 80 -19.91 -2.87 -0.60
CA ILE A 80 -18.55 -2.49 -0.43
C ILE A 80 -18.15 -3.15 0.93
N THR A 81 -17.95 -4.47 0.94
CA THR A 81 -16.65 -4.98 1.31
C THR A 81 -15.84 -4.06 0.46
N PRO A 82 -15.20 -3.01 1.03
CA PRO A 82 -14.04 -2.51 0.35
C PRO A 82 -13.38 -3.81 -0.07
N THR A 83 -13.21 -4.05 -1.37
CA THR A 83 -12.33 -5.13 -1.77
C THR A 83 -11.16 -4.88 -0.88
N THR A 84 -10.97 -5.72 0.14
CA THR A 84 -9.88 -5.54 1.07
C THR A 84 -8.68 -6.04 0.28
N MET A 85 -8.41 -5.44 -0.89
CA MET A 85 -7.18 -4.70 -1.02
C MET A 85 -7.09 -3.96 0.30
N PRO A 86 -6.19 -4.35 1.22
CA PRO A 86 -5.91 -3.51 2.35
C PRO A 86 -5.57 -2.17 1.70
N ALA A 87 -6.52 -1.24 1.75
CA ALA A 87 -6.26 0.15 1.48
C ALA A 87 -5.30 0.45 2.60
N ARG A 88 -4.01 0.33 2.29
CA ARG A 88 -2.90 0.74 3.14
C ARG A 88 -3.12 2.24 3.20
N ALA A 89 -4.02 2.66 4.09
CA ALA A 89 -4.34 4.03 4.35
C ALA A 89 -3.04 4.59 4.92
N THR A 90 -2.24 5.17 4.04
CA THR A 90 -1.08 5.95 4.41
C THR A 90 -1.63 7.20 5.04
N SER A 91 -1.71 7.20 6.37
CA SER A 91 -1.94 8.41 7.14
C SER A 91 -0.86 9.40 6.75
N LEU A 92 -1.29 10.55 6.21
CA LEU A 92 -0.38 11.63 5.85
C LEU A 92 -0.20 12.51 7.08
N HIS A 93 1.04 12.86 7.36
CA HIS A 93 1.45 13.66 8.50
C HIS A 93 1.88 15.04 8.02
N MET A 94 1.56 16.08 8.78
CA MET A 94 1.94 17.45 8.45
C MET A 94 3.04 17.92 9.40
N TRP A 95 4.21 18.25 8.85
CA TRP A 95 5.32 18.87 9.58
C TRP A 95 6.20 19.67 8.60
N GLY A 96 6.82 20.74 9.08
CA GLY A 96 7.64 21.62 8.23
C GLY A 96 6.91 22.21 7.01
N GLU A 97 5.64 22.62 7.19
CA GLU A 97 4.74 23.17 6.14
C GLU A 97 4.48 22.22 4.97
N LYS A 98 4.84 20.94 5.10
CA LYS A 98 4.70 19.94 4.04
C LYS A 98 3.94 18.71 4.54
N LEU A 99 3.34 18.02 3.57
CA LEU A 99 2.68 16.76 3.79
C LEU A 99 3.69 15.63 3.59
N HIS A 100 3.72 14.70 4.55
CA HIS A 100 4.70 13.62 4.61
C HIS A 100 4.03 12.27 4.83
N LYS A 101 4.62 11.20 4.29
CA LYS A 101 4.11 9.83 4.47
C LYS A 101 4.43 9.24 5.85
N LEU A 102 5.29 9.90 6.61
CA LEU A 102 5.78 9.46 7.92
C LEU A 102 5.67 10.60 8.94
N PRO A 103 5.43 10.27 10.23
CA PRO A 103 5.47 11.25 11.30
C PRO A 103 6.90 11.78 11.49
N GLU A 104 7.04 13.02 11.98
CA GLU A 104 8.35 13.64 12.22
C GLU A 104 9.22 12.83 13.22
N SER A 105 8.57 12.14 14.17
CA SER A 105 9.20 11.30 15.18
C SER A 105 9.55 9.88 14.71
N PHE A 106 9.38 9.58 13.41
CA PHE A 106 9.73 8.28 12.87
C PHE A 106 11.24 8.01 13.02
N GLU A 107 11.59 6.86 13.57
CA GLU A 107 12.96 6.38 13.64
C GLU A 107 13.08 5.00 12.99
N PHE A 108 14.17 4.78 12.25
CA PHE A 108 14.44 3.46 11.69
C PHE A 108 14.70 2.43 12.80
N PRO A 109 14.06 1.26 12.74
CA PRO A 109 14.26 0.21 13.72
C PRO A 109 15.68 -0.32 13.63
N THR A 110 16.30 -0.55 14.79
CA THR A 110 17.65 -1.10 14.86
C THR A 110 17.59 -2.62 14.84
N VAL A 111 17.35 -3.17 13.65
CA VAL A 111 17.16 -4.61 13.42
C VAL A 111 18.34 -5.26 12.70
N ASP A 112 18.36 -6.60 12.73
CA ASP A 112 19.21 -7.46 11.93
C ASP A 112 18.85 -7.39 10.45
N THR A 113 19.67 -8.02 9.61
CA THR A 113 19.54 -7.91 8.15
C THR A 113 18.36 -8.68 7.59
N ALA A 114 17.99 -9.80 8.21
CA ALA A 114 16.87 -10.62 7.76
C ALA A 114 15.54 -9.92 8.03
N THR A 115 15.34 -9.41 9.26
CA THR A 115 14.16 -8.60 9.59
C THR A 115 14.11 -7.34 8.74
N ALA A 116 15.26 -6.69 8.50
CA ALA A 116 15.32 -5.52 7.63
C ALA A 116 14.89 -5.83 6.19
N TRP A 117 15.26 -7.00 5.65
CA TRP A 117 14.84 -7.45 4.32
C TRP A 117 13.31 -7.60 4.24
N ALA A 118 12.70 -8.18 5.28
CA ALA A 118 11.25 -8.27 5.39
C ALA A 118 10.58 -6.88 5.44
N LEU A 119 11.05 -5.98 6.31
CA LEU A 119 10.55 -4.61 6.42
C LEU A 119 10.72 -3.81 5.12
N TRP A 120 11.80 -4.07 4.37
CA TRP A 120 12.08 -3.41 3.10
C TRP A 120 11.03 -3.72 2.03
N LEU A 121 10.54 -4.96 2.00
CA LEU A 121 9.61 -5.45 0.99
C LEU A 121 8.14 -5.37 1.41
N LEU A 122 7.84 -5.62 2.68
CA LEU A 122 6.48 -5.70 3.20
C LEU A 122 6.05 -4.44 3.96
N GLY A 123 6.98 -3.81 4.70
CA GLY A 123 6.68 -2.71 5.61
C GLY A 123 6.54 -3.20 7.05
N LYS A 124 6.06 -2.32 7.94
CA LYS A 124 5.81 -2.63 9.35
C LYS A 124 4.32 -2.43 9.64
N ASP A 125 3.65 -3.49 10.07
CA ASP A 125 2.24 -3.43 10.44
C ASP A 125 2.02 -2.40 11.56
N GLY A 126 1.06 -1.49 11.33
CA GLY A 126 0.63 -0.48 12.30
C GLY A 126 1.42 0.84 12.33
N VAL A 127 2.66 0.90 11.82
CA VAL A 127 3.45 2.16 11.78
C VAL A 127 3.63 2.66 10.36
N THR A 128 4.00 1.76 9.46
CA THR A 128 4.12 2.06 8.03
C THR A 128 3.43 0.94 7.31
N ASN A 129 2.16 1.14 7.01
CA ASN A 129 1.41 0.20 6.19
C ASN A 129 2.00 0.06 4.79
N PHE A 130 3.12 0.71 4.45
CA PHE A 130 3.81 0.60 3.16
C PHE A 130 5.25 0.09 3.31
N PRO A 131 5.83 -0.51 2.26
CA PRO A 131 7.19 -1.05 2.30
C PRO A 131 8.24 0.04 2.48
N PHE A 132 9.33 -0.24 3.21
CA PHE A 132 10.36 0.79 3.45
C PHE A 132 11.07 1.25 2.16
N LYS A 133 11.06 0.44 1.10
CA LYS A 133 11.58 0.83 -0.23
C LYS A 133 10.86 2.05 -0.83
N SER A 134 9.62 2.30 -0.42
CA SER A 134 8.80 3.42 -0.89
C SER A 134 8.98 4.70 -0.05
N ILE A 135 9.80 4.66 1.01
CA ILE A 135 10.14 5.83 1.82
C ILE A 135 11.06 6.76 1.01
N GLU A 136 10.68 8.02 0.92
CA GLU A 136 11.47 9.06 0.27
C GLU A 136 12.29 9.86 1.31
N PRO A 137 13.47 10.40 0.95
CA PRO A 137 14.25 11.21 1.87
C PRO A 137 13.53 12.48 2.33
N ILE A 138 12.59 12.98 1.53
CA ILE A 138 11.80 14.16 1.87
C ILE A 138 10.88 13.90 3.06
N ASP A 139 10.42 12.65 3.22
CA ASP A 139 9.53 12.18 4.30
C ASP A 139 10.26 11.90 5.62
N LEU A 140 11.56 12.22 5.72
CA LEU A 140 12.39 11.88 6.87
C LEU A 140 13.12 13.11 7.43
N ALA A 141 13.35 13.09 8.74
CA ALA A 141 14.28 13.98 9.41
C ALA A 141 15.72 13.75 8.94
N LYS A 142 16.59 14.77 9.07
CA LYS A 142 17.98 14.74 8.55
C LYS A 142 18.79 13.52 9.02
N LYS A 143 18.64 13.11 10.28
CA LYS A 143 19.32 11.94 10.87
C LYS A 143 18.89 10.63 10.18
N GLU A 144 17.59 10.47 9.98
CA GLU A 144 16.99 9.25 9.43
C GLU A 144 17.23 9.12 7.92
N ARG A 145 17.39 10.23 7.18
CA ARG A 145 17.81 10.22 5.76
C ARG A 145 19.14 9.49 5.54
N ARG A 146 20.07 9.64 6.49
CA ARG A 146 21.35 8.92 6.45
C ARG A 146 21.14 7.42 6.62
N ILE A 147 20.30 7.03 7.57
CA ILE A 147 20.00 5.62 7.84
C ILE A 147 19.28 4.98 6.64
N LEU A 148 18.32 5.68 6.02
CA LEU A 148 17.68 5.22 4.78
C LEU A 148 18.71 4.98 3.66
N SER A 149 19.72 5.84 3.55
CA SER A 149 20.80 5.67 2.57
C SER A 149 21.68 4.44 2.85
N GLU A 150 21.91 4.12 4.14
CA GLU A 150 22.59 2.89 4.56
C GLU A 150 21.75 1.64 4.26
N TRP A 151 20.44 1.69 4.50
CA TRP A 151 19.50 0.62 4.13
C TRP A 151 19.45 0.40 2.63
N ARG A 152 19.31 1.45 1.82
CA ARG A 152 19.30 1.35 0.35
C ARG A 152 20.55 0.69 -0.22
N LEU A 153 21.72 0.97 0.37
CA LEU A 153 22.98 0.34 -0.03
C LEU A 153 22.95 -1.18 0.20
N VAL A 154 22.58 -1.61 1.41
CA VAL A 154 22.56 -3.03 1.79
C VAL A 154 21.50 -3.78 0.98
N MET A 155 20.28 -3.24 0.92
CA MET A 155 19.15 -3.85 0.21
C MET A 155 19.39 -3.88 -1.30
N GLY A 156 20.10 -2.89 -1.85
CA GLY A 156 20.51 -2.89 -3.26
C GLY A 156 21.44 -4.05 -3.59
N LYS A 157 22.46 -4.30 -2.76
CA LYS A 157 23.38 -5.45 -2.94
C LYS A 157 22.66 -6.79 -2.80
N LEU A 158 21.81 -6.93 -1.76
CA LEU A 158 20.99 -8.12 -1.55
C LEU A 158 20.06 -8.39 -2.74
N LYS A 159 19.38 -7.36 -3.26
CA LYS A 159 18.49 -7.47 -4.42
C LYS A 159 19.24 -7.96 -5.66
N VAL A 160 20.38 -7.36 -5.99
CA VAL A 160 21.17 -7.72 -7.17
C VAL A 160 21.64 -9.18 -7.09
N HIS A 161 22.10 -9.62 -5.92
CA HIS A 161 22.51 -11.00 -5.73
C HIS A 161 21.34 -11.98 -5.82
N TYR A 162 20.22 -11.67 -5.16
CA TYR A 162 19.00 -12.48 -5.24
C TYR A 162 18.51 -12.68 -6.68
N GLU A 163 18.47 -11.59 -7.46
CA GLU A 163 18.06 -11.63 -8.87
C GLU A 163 19.05 -12.44 -9.72
N ALA A 164 20.36 -12.37 -9.42
CA ALA A 164 21.38 -13.16 -10.09
C ALA A 164 21.29 -14.67 -9.75
N THR A 165 21.01 -15.03 -8.49
CA THR A 165 20.93 -16.44 -8.05
C THR A 165 19.62 -17.11 -8.45
N THR A 166 18.50 -16.39 -8.36
CA THR A 166 17.15 -16.97 -8.53
C THR A 166 16.56 -16.71 -9.91
N GLY A 167 17.07 -15.71 -10.65
CA GLY A 167 16.49 -15.26 -11.92
C GLY A 167 15.11 -14.60 -11.80
N LYS A 168 14.61 -14.42 -10.57
CA LYS A 168 13.30 -13.82 -10.27
C LYS A 168 13.48 -12.40 -9.75
N ALA A 169 12.61 -11.49 -10.19
CA ALA A 169 12.62 -10.12 -9.68
C ALA A 169 12.24 -10.06 -8.20
N ALA A 170 13.00 -9.32 -7.39
CA ALA A 170 12.68 -9.13 -5.97
C ALA A 170 11.34 -8.41 -5.73
N SER A 171 10.81 -7.74 -6.77
CA SER A 171 9.50 -7.09 -6.76
C SER A 171 8.32 -8.07 -6.63
N LEU A 172 8.53 -9.35 -6.95
CA LEU A 172 7.50 -10.39 -6.85
C LEU A 172 7.31 -10.91 -5.41
N LEU A 173 8.18 -10.52 -4.49
CA LEU A 173 8.12 -10.91 -3.09
C LEU A 173 7.09 -10.02 -2.36
N THR A 174 5.86 -10.52 -2.28
CA THR A 174 4.70 -9.76 -1.75
C THR A 174 4.18 -10.29 -0.42
N THR A 175 4.60 -11.48 0.01
CA THR A 175 4.11 -12.17 1.23
C THR A 175 5.27 -12.65 2.09
N GLU A 176 5.10 -12.67 3.42
CA GLU A 176 6.12 -13.15 4.38
C GLU A 176 6.69 -14.53 4.01
N ASP A 177 5.81 -15.48 3.66
CA ASP A 177 6.16 -16.85 3.26
C ASP A 177 7.11 -16.92 2.07
N THR A 178 7.12 -15.89 1.22
CA THR A 178 8.03 -15.79 0.08
C THR A 178 9.28 -14.99 0.38
N VAL A 179 9.16 -13.98 1.25
CA VAL A 179 10.23 -13.04 1.56
C VAL A 179 11.28 -13.67 2.48
N VAL A 180 10.86 -14.45 3.48
CA VAL A 180 11.78 -15.08 4.44
C VAL A 180 12.68 -16.12 3.77
N PRO A 181 12.19 -17.06 2.93
CA PRO A 181 13.05 -18.00 2.22
C PRO A 181 13.94 -17.31 1.18
N ALA A 182 13.45 -16.27 0.52
CA ALA A 182 14.24 -15.49 -0.44
C ALA A 182 15.48 -14.85 0.18
N PHE A 183 15.45 -14.54 1.48
CA PHE A 183 16.62 -13.99 2.18
C PHE A 183 17.81 -14.96 2.18
N VAL A 184 17.60 -16.28 2.24
CA VAL A 184 18.70 -17.26 2.24
C VAL A 184 19.53 -17.15 0.96
N HIS A 185 18.87 -16.95 -0.18
CA HIS A 185 19.55 -16.73 -1.47
C HIS A 185 20.17 -15.33 -1.58
N ALA A 186 19.51 -14.32 -0.98
CA ALA A 186 20.03 -12.96 -0.98
C ALA A 186 21.25 -12.79 -0.07
N ALA A 187 21.31 -13.50 1.05
CA ALA A 187 22.35 -13.40 2.08
C ALA A 187 23.75 -13.66 1.54
N GLY A 188 23.87 -14.48 0.48
CA GLY A 188 25.14 -14.71 -0.23
C GLY A 188 25.83 -13.44 -0.74
N ALA A 189 25.08 -12.36 -0.98
CA ALA A 189 25.65 -11.04 -1.33
C ALA A 189 26.61 -10.50 -0.26
N LEU A 190 26.43 -10.97 0.96
CA LEU A 190 27.14 -10.49 2.14
C LEU A 190 28.24 -11.47 2.57
N ASP A 191 28.43 -12.58 1.85
CA ASP A 191 29.47 -13.56 2.13
C ASP A 191 30.87 -12.97 2.01
N VAL A 192 31.01 -11.93 1.18
CA VAL A 192 32.24 -11.13 1.03
C VAL A 192 32.66 -10.46 2.34
N LEU A 193 31.74 -10.33 3.30
CA LEU A 193 31.98 -9.77 4.63
C LEU A 193 32.24 -10.85 5.69
N HIS A 194 32.29 -12.14 5.32
CA HIS A 194 32.79 -13.21 6.17
C HIS A 194 34.28 -13.00 6.43
N GLY A 195 34.55 -12.18 7.44
CA GLY A 195 35.89 -11.89 7.90
C GLY A 195 35.91 -11.84 9.42
N THR A 196 37.07 -12.13 9.99
CA THR A 196 37.33 -11.97 11.41
C THR A 196 37.17 -10.50 11.82
N THR A 197 36.62 -10.27 13.00
CA THR A 197 36.69 -8.96 13.66
C THR A 197 38.17 -8.56 13.84
N PRO A 198 38.49 -7.27 14.05
CA PRO A 198 39.85 -6.86 14.42
C PRO A 198 40.39 -7.52 15.71
N GLN A 199 39.55 -8.27 16.44
CA GLN A 199 39.90 -9.07 17.61
C GLN A 199 39.97 -10.58 17.31
N ASN A 200 40.07 -10.97 16.04
CA ASN A 200 40.16 -12.35 15.56
C ASN A 200 38.98 -13.26 15.97
N ARG A 201 37.80 -12.68 16.24
CA ARG A 201 36.56 -13.43 16.46
C ARG A 201 35.75 -13.49 15.18
N GLU A 202 35.17 -14.65 14.88
CA GLU A 202 34.21 -14.82 13.79
C GLU A 202 33.02 -13.89 13.97
N ARG A 203 32.61 -13.21 12.90
CA ARG A 203 31.47 -12.31 12.92
C ARG A 203 30.19 -13.14 12.80
N ARG A 204 29.32 -13.07 13.82
CA ARG A 204 27.97 -13.64 13.75
C ARG A 204 27.12 -12.79 12.81
N PHE A 205 27.23 -13.08 11.52
CA PHE A 205 26.71 -12.27 10.43
C PHE A 205 25.20 -12.00 10.54
N ASN A 206 24.43 -13.03 10.89
CA ASN A 206 22.97 -12.97 11.02
C ASN A 206 22.48 -12.08 12.18
N GLN A 207 23.39 -11.62 13.05
CA GLN A 207 23.09 -10.72 14.17
C GLN A 207 23.57 -9.30 13.91
N LEU A 208 24.20 -9.04 12.76
CA LEU A 208 24.69 -7.71 12.42
C LEU A 208 23.55 -6.79 11.99
N LYS A 209 23.60 -5.58 12.53
CA LYS A 209 22.65 -4.51 12.23
C LYS A 209 22.93 -3.95 10.83
N VAL A 210 21.88 -3.54 10.14
CA VAL A 210 21.96 -2.98 8.77
C VAL A 210 22.99 -1.86 8.65
N VAL A 211 23.01 -0.94 9.61
CA VAL A 211 23.98 0.18 9.66
C VAL A 211 25.43 -0.31 9.74
N THR A 212 25.67 -1.39 10.49
CA THR A 212 27.00 -2.00 10.61
C THR A 212 27.40 -2.67 9.30
N ILE A 213 26.49 -3.39 8.65
CA ILE A 213 26.75 -4.02 7.35
C ILE A 213 27.01 -2.97 6.28
N ALA A 214 26.22 -1.90 6.23
CA ALA A 214 26.43 -0.79 5.29
C ALA A 214 27.82 -0.17 5.46
N ARG A 215 28.29 -0.02 6.70
CA ARG A 215 29.66 0.44 6.98
C ARG A 215 30.70 -0.56 6.47
N LEU A 216 30.54 -1.85 6.77
CA LEU A 216 31.48 -2.89 6.33
C LEU A 216 31.55 -3.02 4.81
N LEU A 217 30.40 -2.91 4.11
CA LEU A 217 30.34 -2.86 2.65
C LEU A 217 31.12 -1.66 2.10
N ARG A 218 31.01 -0.48 2.72
CA ARG A 218 31.77 0.70 2.30
C ARG A 218 33.26 0.56 2.59
N GLU A 219 33.63 -0.09 3.68
CA GLU A 219 35.04 -0.38 4.00
C GLU A 219 35.62 -1.38 2.98
N HIS A 220 34.85 -2.39 2.58
CA HIS A 220 35.21 -3.39 1.58
C HIS A 220 35.29 -2.80 0.16
N ASP A 221 34.27 -2.06 -0.28
CA ASP A 221 34.18 -1.44 -1.62
C ASP A 221 35.15 -0.24 -1.78
N GLY A 222 36.02 0.00 -0.78
CA GLY A 222 37.03 1.05 -0.84
C GLY A 222 36.46 2.45 -0.68
N ALA A 223 35.95 2.79 0.51
CA ALA A 223 35.59 4.16 0.82
C ALA A 223 36.82 5.09 0.66
N LYS A 224 36.74 6.04 -0.29
CA LYS A 224 37.72 7.14 -0.49
C LYS A 224 37.98 7.97 0.77
N THR A 225 37.17 7.82 1.82
CA THR A 225 37.40 8.44 3.13
C THR A 225 37.32 7.41 4.26
N LYS A 226 38.49 6.99 4.75
CA LYS A 226 38.61 6.28 6.04
C LYS A 226 38.24 7.28 7.15
N ARG A 227 36.99 7.28 7.61
CA ARG A 227 36.63 8.02 8.83
C ARG A 227 36.98 7.15 10.04
N PRO A 228 37.92 7.58 10.91
CA PRO A 228 38.31 6.79 12.06
C PRO A 228 37.12 6.60 13.01
N TYR A 229 37.09 5.44 13.66
CA TYR A 229 36.11 5.11 14.69
C TYR A 229 36.18 6.13 15.82
N GLN A 230 35.09 6.87 16.06
CA GLN A 230 34.94 7.69 17.26
C GLN A 230 34.03 6.99 18.25
N LYS A 231 34.60 6.65 19.41
CA LYS A 231 33.90 6.10 20.57
C LYS A 231 32.88 7.13 21.05
N ARG A 232 31.58 6.82 20.99
CA ARG A 232 30.55 7.70 21.55
C ARG A 232 30.77 7.81 23.05
N LYS A 233 30.90 9.05 23.56
CA LYS A 233 30.91 9.34 25.00
C LYS A 233 29.56 8.89 25.56
N ARG A 234 29.58 7.88 26.43
CA ARG A 234 28.41 7.58 27.27
C ARG A 234 28.34 8.72 28.29
N ALA A 235 27.23 9.46 28.29
CA ALA A 235 26.94 10.35 29.40
C ALA A 235 26.77 9.47 30.63
N VAL A 236 27.68 9.62 31.59
CA VAL A 236 27.49 9.09 32.95
C VAL A 236 26.48 10.03 33.58
N MET A 237 25.24 9.57 33.77
CA MET A 237 24.30 10.25 34.66
C MET A 237 24.91 10.17 36.05
N THR A 238 25.25 11.34 36.60
CA THR A 238 25.58 11.53 38.02
C THR A 238 24.39 12.24 38.64
#